data_AF-A0A8J6RBP4-F1
#
_entry.id   AF-A0A8J6RBP4-F1
#
_cell.length_a   1.000
_cell.length_b   1.000
_cell.length_c   1.000
_cell.angle_alpha   90.00
_cell.angle_beta   90.00
_cell.angle_gamma   90.00
#
_symmetry.space_group_name_H-M   'P 1'
#
loop_
_entity.id
_entity.type
_entity.pdbx_description
1 polymer ?
#
loop_
_entity_poly.entity_id
_entity_poly.type
_entity_poly.pdbx_seq_one_letter_code
_entity_poly.pdbx_strand_id
1 'polypeptide(L)'
;MASILSDANRRLERALKYVSISEDASERLRYPKASLTVSIPVRMDNGTLKVFQGYRVRYDDTRGPTKGGIRFHPDVTLDEVQSLAFWMTFKCAALNLPLGGAKGGVTVNPKELSKFELERLSRGYIDAIANFIGPDVDVPAPDVYTNPMIMGWMMDQYSIICRKLSPAVITGKPLSMGGSQGRDTATGTGAFYVLQAMMAKFGQVPQNTTVAVQGFGNAGSVIARLLFDAGYRVVAVSDSQGGVYSPSGLDIPSIQQFKTSTRSLKAVYCEGTVCNIVEDHSVVTNDELLALDVDILIPAALENQITAENANTIQARYIFEVANGPVTSEADRILEAKDIYVFPDILVNAGGVTVSYFEWVQNRSGLYWSVEDVNARLKTMMVTEGERIWQIAQELAISPRTAAYVHALDRLGDALNAKGTRDYYVSGI
;
A
#
# COMPACT_ATOMS: atom_id res chain seq x y z
N MET A 1 22.87 7.40 -4.85
CA MET A 1 21.47 7.19 -4.44
C MET A 1 21.48 6.47 -3.11
N ALA A 2 20.89 7.05 -2.08
CA ALA A 2 20.65 6.35 -0.83
C ALA A 2 19.69 5.18 -1.13
N SER A 3 19.97 3.95 -0.69
CA SER A 3 19.09 2.82 -0.97
C SER A 3 17.76 2.99 -0.23
N ILE A 4 16.66 2.42 -0.74
CA ILE A 4 15.34 2.47 -0.08
C ILE A 4 15.43 2.01 1.39
N LEU A 5 16.31 1.04 1.66
CA LEU A 5 16.61 0.57 3.01
C LEU A 5 17.22 1.65 3.91
N SER A 6 18.06 2.53 3.38
CA SER A 6 18.66 3.63 4.17
C SER A 6 17.64 4.68 4.61
N ASP A 7 16.61 4.95 3.81
CA ASP A 7 15.51 5.84 4.21
C ASP A 7 14.61 5.18 5.26
N ALA A 8 14.30 3.89 5.05
CA ALA A 8 13.57 3.08 6.02
C ALA A 8 14.29 3.01 7.37
N ASN A 9 15.62 2.84 7.36
CA ASN A 9 16.44 2.82 8.57
C ASN A 9 16.43 4.15 9.31
N ARG A 10 16.47 5.29 8.62
CA ARG A 10 16.36 6.61 9.28
C ARG A 10 15.03 6.80 10.01
N ARG A 11 13.93 6.34 9.41
CA ARG A 11 12.59 6.36 10.02
C ARG A 11 12.53 5.43 11.22
N LEU A 12 13.13 4.24 11.11
CA LEU A 12 13.24 3.26 12.18
C LEU A 12 14.07 3.82 13.37
N GLU A 13 15.26 4.36 13.13
CA GLU A 13 16.13 4.94 14.14
C GLU A 13 15.44 6.06 14.94
N ARG A 14 14.58 6.85 14.27
CA ARG A 14 13.78 7.87 14.94
C ARG A 14 12.74 7.24 15.87
N ALA A 15 12.02 6.22 15.40
CA ALA A 15 11.00 5.53 16.18
C ALA A 15 11.60 4.78 17.39
N LEU A 16 12.77 4.15 17.23
CA LEU A 16 13.49 3.42 18.29
C LEU A 16 13.84 4.29 19.52
N LYS A 17 13.83 5.63 19.40
CA LYS A 17 14.01 6.53 20.55
C LYS A 17 12.81 6.56 21.50
N TYR A 18 11.66 6.11 21.03
CA TYR A 18 10.37 6.21 21.72
C TYR A 18 9.79 4.85 22.13
N VAL A 19 10.46 3.76 21.76
CA VAL A 19 10.07 2.39 22.10
C VAL A 19 11.23 1.66 22.73
N SER A 20 10.96 0.89 23.79
CA SER A 20 11.92 -0.04 24.35
C SER A 20 11.72 -1.41 23.71
N ILE A 21 12.61 -1.77 22.77
CA ILE A 21 12.74 -3.14 22.28
C ILE A 21 14.02 -3.76 22.84
N SER A 22 14.01 -5.06 23.11
CA SER A 22 15.20 -5.80 23.54
C SER A 22 16.30 -5.77 22.48
N GLU A 23 17.56 -5.91 22.90
CA GLU A 23 18.72 -6.01 21.98
C GLU A 23 18.50 -7.12 20.94
N ASP A 24 18.00 -8.27 21.37
CA ASP A 24 17.66 -9.41 20.51
C ASP A 24 16.62 -9.03 19.45
N ALA A 25 15.61 -8.24 19.82
CA ALA A 25 14.59 -7.79 18.89
C ALA A 25 15.16 -6.79 17.87
N SER A 26 15.99 -5.85 18.34
CA SER A 26 16.69 -4.90 17.46
C SER A 26 17.60 -5.63 16.47
N GLU A 27 18.37 -6.61 16.94
CA GLU A 27 19.30 -7.37 16.11
C GLU A 27 18.57 -8.21 15.06
N ARG A 28 17.49 -8.88 15.44
CA ARG A 28 16.67 -9.67 14.51
C ARG A 28 16.05 -8.83 13.41
N LEU A 29 15.60 -7.59 13.72
CA LEU A 29 15.00 -6.69 12.75
C LEU A 29 15.99 -6.10 11.73
N ARG A 30 17.31 -6.33 11.88
CA ARG A 30 18.32 -5.88 10.90
C ARG A 30 18.40 -6.79 9.68
N TYR A 31 17.96 -8.04 9.80
CA TYR A 31 18.20 -9.07 8.79
C TYR A 31 16.88 -9.73 8.35
N PRO A 32 16.68 -9.97 7.05
CA PRO A 32 15.56 -10.80 6.62
C PRO A 32 15.79 -12.25 7.06
N LYS A 33 14.72 -12.90 7.53
CA LYS A 33 14.73 -14.31 7.93
C LYS A 33 15.23 -15.23 6.80
N ALA A 34 14.79 -14.99 5.57
CA ALA A 34 15.25 -15.75 4.42
C ALA A 34 15.10 -14.94 3.13
N SER A 35 16.09 -15.06 2.24
CA SER A 35 16.09 -14.48 0.89
C SER A 35 16.37 -15.57 -0.13
N LEU A 36 15.47 -15.74 -1.09
CA LEU A 36 15.56 -16.74 -2.14
C LEU A 36 15.70 -16.06 -3.50
N THR A 37 16.68 -16.51 -4.29
CA THR A 37 16.95 -16.07 -5.66
C THR A 37 16.86 -17.29 -6.58
N VAL A 38 16.06 -17.21 -7.65
CA VAL A 38 15.76 -18.35 -8.53
C VAL A 38 15.88 -18.00 -10.00
N SER A 39 16.36 -18.95 -10.80
CA SER A 39 16.37 -18.85 -12.27
C SER A 39 15.12 -19.49 -12.85
N ILE A 40 14.41 -18.77 -13.70
CA ILE A 40 13.12 -19.19 -14.27
C ILE A 40 13.28 -19.37 -15.79
N PRO A 41 13.58 -20.58 -16.28
CA PRO A 41 13.67 -20.85 -17.70
C PRO A 41 12.29 -20.84 -18.36
N VAL A 42 12.09 -20.00 -19.38
CA VAL A 42 10.84 -19.88 -20.14
C VAL A 42 11.13 -20.06 -21.63
N ARG A 43 10.40 -20.99 -22.25
CA ARG A 43 10.36 -21.12 -23.71
C ARG A 43 9.49 -19.99 -24.28
N MET A 44 10.11 -19.13 -25.08
CA MET A 44 9.46 -18.02 -25.77
C MET A 44 8.61 -18.53 -26.95
N ASP A 45 7.69 -17.72 -27.45
CA ASP A 45 6.79 -18.09 -28.55
C ASP A 45 7.56 -18.38 -29.86
N ASN A 46 8.71 -17.74 -30.04
CA ASN A 46 9.62 -18.00 -31.17
C ASN A 46 10.51 -19.25 -30.98
N GLY A 47 10.32 -20.02 -29.90
CA GLY A 47 11.08 -21.24 -29.59
C GLY A 47 12.42 -20.99 -28.88
N THR A 48 12.86 -19.75 -28.71
CA THR A 48 14.08 -19.45 -27.93
C THR A 48 13.88 -19.69 -26.44
N LEU A 49 14.96 -20.00 -25.72
CA LEU A 49 14.94 -20.12 -24.25
C LEU A 49 15.42 -18.79 -23.66
N LYS A 50 14.60 -18.18 -22.80
CA LYS A 50 15.00 -17.03 -21.97
C LYS A 50 14.94 -17.43 -20.51
N VAL A 51 15.97 -17.07 -19.74
CA VAL A 51 16.01 -17.33 -18.30
C VAL A 51 15.80 -16.00 -17.58
N PHE A 52 14.78 -15.92 -16.75
CA PHE A 52 14.46 -14.74 -15.96
C PHE A 52 14.95 -14.91 -14.52
N GLN A 53 15.35 -13.81 -13.90
CA GLN A 53 15.74 -13.79 -12.50
C GLN A 53 14.52 -13.50 -11.62
N GLY A 54 14.22 -14.40 -10.67
CA GLY A 54 13.18 -14.23 -9.67
C GLY A 54 13.74 -14.13 -8.25
N TYR A 55 12.97 -13.50 -7.38
CA TYR A 55 13.30 -13.30 -5.97
C TYR A 55 12.07 -13.53 -5.08
N ARG A 56 12.28 -14.07 -3.88
CA ARG A 56 11.27 -14.09 -2.80
C ARG A 56 11.97 -13.90 -1.45
N VAL A 57 11.59 -12.86 -0.72
CA VAL A 57 12.15 -12.53 0.59
C VAL A 57 11.07 -12.64 1.65
N ARG A 58 11.40 -13.36 2.73
CA ARG A 58 10.63 -13.40 3.98
C ARG A 58 11.42 -12.63 5.02
N TYR A 59 10.91 -11.47 5.43
CA TYR A 59 11.65 -10.57 6.30
C TYR A 59 11.53 -10.98 7.76
N ASP A 60 10.32 -10.96 8.31
CA ASP A 60 10.04 -11.43 9.66
C ASP A 60 8.72 -12.19 9.66
N ASP A 61 8.67 -13.31 10.39
CA ASP A 61 7.48 -14.15 10.58
C ASP A 61 7.13 -14.31 12.07
N THR A 62 7.53 -13.35 12.89
CA THR A 62 7.37 -13.46 14.33
C THR A 62 5.90 -13.50 14.72
N ARG A 63 5.07 -12.68 14.06
CA ARG A 63 3.62 -12.55 14.30
C ARG A 63 2.74 -13.48 13.45
N GLY A 64 3.32 -14.30 12.58
CA GLY A 64 2.58 -15.21 11.69
C GLY A 64 3.24 -15.40 10.32
N PRO A 65 2.57 -16.10 9.39
CA PRO A 65 3.10 -16.30 8.03
C PRO A 65 3.37 -14.97 7.34
N THR A 66 4.38 -14.94 6.48
CA THR A 66 4.76 -13.68 5.84
C THR A 66 3.80 -13.30 4.72
N LYS A 67 3.61 -12.00 4.50
CA LYS A 67 2.69 -11.48 3.48
C LYS A 67 3.38 -10.46 2.60
N GLY A 68 3.20 -10.59 1.29
CA GLY A 68 3.45 -9.47 0.38
C GLY A 68 3.50 -9.85 -1.09
N GLY A 69 3.38 -8.82 -1.93
CA GLY A 69 3.14 -8.95 -3.37
C GLY A 69 4.32 -9.48 -4.18
N ILE A 70 4.07 -9.82 -5.44
CA ILE A 70 5.04 -10.21 -6.46
C ILE A 70 5.04 -9.14 -7.56
N ARG A 71 6.17 -8.48 -7.76
CA ARG A 71 6.37 -7.42 -8.76
C ARG A 71 7.03 -7.94 -10.03
N PHE A 72 6.49 -7.62 -11.19
CA PHE A 72 7.16 -7.84 -12.47
C PHE A 72 7.65 -6.49 -12.98
N HIS A 73 8.95 -6.22 -12.98
CA HIS A 73 9.50 -4.94 -13.46
C HIS A 73 10.94 -5.15 -13.97
N PRO A 74 11.41 -4.42 -15.01
CA PRO A 74 12.77 -4.58 -15.54
C PRO A 74 13.86 -4.27 -14.51
N ASP A 75 13.57 -3.37 -13.55
CA ASP A 75 14.55 -2.90 -12.56
C ASP A 75 14.50 -3.65 -11.22
N VAL A 76 13.70 -4.72 -11.10
CA VAL A 76 13.62 -5.48 -9.84
C VAL A 76 14.99 -6.05 -9.49
N THR A 77 15.45 -5.74 -8.27
CA THR A 77 16.66 -6.30 -7.65
C THR A 77 16.34 -6.97 -6.32
N LEU A 78 17.26 -7.81 -5.82
CA LEU A 78 17.09 -8.44 -4.50
C LEU A 78 16.99 -7.39 -3.38
N ASP A 79 17.82 -6.34 -3.42
CA ASP A 79 17.86 -5.29 -2.39
C ASP A 79 16.54 -4.50 -2.32
N GLU A 80 15.94 -4.21 -3.47
CA GLU A 80 14.61 -3.60 -3.54
C GLU A 80 13.56 -4.52 -2.89
N VAL A 81 13.57 -5.81 -3.24
CA VAL A 81 12.62 -6.80 -2.70
C VAL A 81 12.78 -6.95 -1.19
N GLN A 82 14.02 -6.93 -0.67
CA GLN A 82 14.28 -6.95 0.77
C GLN A 82 13.73 -5.72 1.48
N SER A 83 13.96 -4.53 0.91
CA SER A 83 13.46 -3.27 1.46
C SER A 83 11.93 -3.22 1.52
N LEU A 84 11.26 -3.68 0.46
CA LEU A 84 9.80 -3.77 0.42
C LEU A 84 9.26 -4.83 1.39
N ALA A 85 9.97 -5.93 1.60
CA ALA A 85 9.59 -6.97 2.56
C ALA A 85 9.71 -6.47 4.02
N PHE A 86 10.74 -5.67 4.30
CA PHE A 86 10.88 -4.94 5.57
C PHE A 86 9.63 -4.09 5.82
N TRP A 87 9.25 -3.20 4.89
CA TRP A 87 8.06 -2.36 5.06
C TRP A 87 6.76 -3.15 5.22
N MET A 88 6.61 -4.29 4.55
CA MET A 88 5.46 -5.16 4.77
C MET A 88 5.38 -5.68 6.21
N THR A 89 6.51 -5.89 6.88
CA THR A 89 6.55 -6.28 8.30
C THR A 89 5.91 -5.20 9.17
N PHE A 90 6.32 -3.94 9.00
CA PHE A 90 5.79 -2.81 9.76
C PHE A 90 4.33 -2.52 9.42
N LYS A 91 3.96 -2.60 8.13
CA LYS A 91 2.57 -2.40 7.70
C LYS A 91 1.64 -3.45 8.32
N CYS A 92 2.02 -4.73 8.30
CA CYS A 92 1.23 -5.78 8.95
C CYS A 92 1.13 -5.57 10.47
N ALA A 93 2.24 -5.23 11.13
CA ALA A 93 2.27 -4.99 12.57
C ALA A 93 1.44 -3.76 12.98
N ALA A 94 1.55 -2.65 12.25
CA ALA A 94 0.79 -1.42 12.48
C ALA A 94 -0.73 -1.65 12.38
N LEU A 95 -1.17 -2.54 11.49
CA LEU A 95 -2.58 -2.87 11.28
C LEU A 95 -3.08 -4.08 12.10
N ASN A 96 -2.26 -4.55 13.05
CA ASN A 96 -2.54 -5.71 13.88
C ASN A 96 -2.88 -6.99 13.10
N LEU A 97 -2.32 -7.14 11.90
CA LEU A 97 -2.51 -8.35 11.13
C LEU A 97 -1.65 -9.46 11.74
N PRO A 98 -2.16 -10.70 11.86
CA PRO A 98 -1.40 -11.86 12.36
C PRO A 98 -0.48 -12.40 11.25
N LEU A 99 0.31 -11.50 10.68
CA LEU A 99 1.14 -11.72 9.50
C LEU A 99 2.50 -11.06 9.67
N GLY A 100 3.50 -11.71 9.11
CA GLY A 100 4.83 -11.15 8.91
C GLY A 100 4.95 -10.36 7.59
N GLY A 101 6.17 -9.92 7.27
CA GLY A 101 6.47 -9.20 6.03
C GLY A 101 7.21 -10.07 5.01
N ALA A 102 6.78 -10.02 3.76
CA ALA A 102 7.48 -10.61 2.62
C ALA A 102 7.36 -9.74 1.37
N LYS A 103 8.17 -10.04 0.37
CA LYS A 103 8.01 -9.51 -0.98
C LYS A 103 8.63 -10.47 -1.99
N GLY A 104 8.15 -10.47 -3.21
CA GLY A 104 8.80 -11.14 -4.33
C GLY A 104 8.85 -10.26 -5.55
N GLY A 105 9.64 -10.67 -6.52
CA GLY A 105 9.63 -10.05 -7.82
C GLY A 105 10.39 -10.82 -8.87
N VAL A 106 10.20 -10.43 -10.12
CA VAL A 106 10.88 -10.99 -11.28
C VAL A 106 11.40 -9.83 -12.11
N THR A 107 12.68 -9.90 -12.48
CA THR A 107 13.34 -8.92 -13.35
C THR A 107 12.86 -9.15 -14.79
N VAL A 108 11.77 -8.45 -15.18
CA VAL A 108 11.12 -8.63 -16.49
C VAL A 108 10.32 -7.39 -16.89
N ASN A 109 10.33 -7.05 -18.18
CA ASN A 109 9.34 -6.15 -18.75
C ASN A 109 8.13 -6.97 -19.26
N PRO A 110 7.00 -7.00 -18.54
CA PRO A 110 5.86 -7.82 -18.95
C PRO A 110 5.17 -7.32 -20.21
N LYS A 111 5.42 -6.06 -20.64
CA LYS A 111 4.86 -5.51 -21.88
C LYS A 111 5.49 -6.10 -23.15
N GLU A 112 6.66 -6.71 -23.01
CA GLU A 112 7.36 -7.40 -24.10
C GLU A 112 6.96 -8.87 -24.22
N LEU A 113 6.18 -9.40 -23.27
CA LEU A 113 5.76 -10.79 -23.25
C LEU A 113 4.37 -10.95 -23.84
N SER A 114 4.17 -12.03 -24.59
CA SER A 114 2.82 -12.48 -24.92
C SER A 114 2.08 -12.97 -23.67
N LYS A 115 0.75 -13.09 -23.76
CA LYS A 115 -0.05 -13.66 -22.65
C LYS A 115 0.39 -15.09 -22.30
N PHE A 116 0.78 -15.88 -23.29
CA PHE A 116 1.23 -17.25 -23.07
C PHE A 116 2.63 -17.30 -22.43
N GLU A 117 3.53 -16.42 -22.83
CA GLU A 117 4.86 -16.29 -22.21
C GLU A 117 4.74 -15.82 -20.75
N LEU A 118 3.84 -14.87 -20.49
CA LEU A 118 3.57 -14.37 -19.15
C LEU A 118 2.97 -15.44 -18.24
N GLU A 119 2.06 -16.27 -18.74
CA GLU A 119 1.54 -17.42 -18.01
C GLU A 119 2.65 -18.44 -17.70
N ARG A 120 3.46 -18.82 -18.70
CA ARG A 120 4.58 -19.76 -18.51
C ARG A 120 5.60 -19.23 -17.49
N LEU A 121 5.91 -17.93 -17.54
CA LEU A 121 6.77 -17.28 -16.55
C LEU A 121 6.17 -17.34 -15.15
N SER A 122 4.88 -17.04 -15.02
CA SER A 122 4.18 -17.04 -13.73
C SER A 122 4.13 -18.43 -13.10
N ARG A 123 3.89 -19.47 -13.91
CA ARG A 123 3.93 -20.88 -13.48
C ARG A 123 5.35 -21.32 -13.11
N GLY A 124 6.33 -21.02 -13.96
CA GLY A 124 7.74 -21.34 -13.70
C GLY A 124 8.29 -20.64 -12.44
N TYR A 125 7.81 -19.44 -12.12
CA TYR A 125 8.15 -18.79 -10.85
C TYR A 125 7.64 -19.60 -9.65
N ILE A 126 6.40 -20.09 -9.70
CA ILE A 126 5.83 -20.93 -8.64
C ILE A 126 6.55 -22.27 -8.53
N ASP A 127 6.88 -22.91 -9.66
CA ASP A 127 7.69 -24.14 -9.66
C ASP A 127 9.00 -23.95 -8.88
N ALA A 128 9.64 -22.78 -9.03
CA ALA A 128 10.90 -22.47 -8.39
C ALA A 128 10.77 -22.11 -6.89
N ILE A 129 9.62 -21.63 -6.43
CA ILE A 129 9.43 -21.14 -5.04
C ILE A 129 8.43 -21.96 -4.21
N ALA A 130 7.82 -23.02 -4.75
CA ALA A 130 6.72 -23.73 -4.08
C ALA A 130 7.06 -24.21 -2.66
N ASN A 131 8.30 -24.66 -2.42
CA ASN A 131 8.75 -25.09 -1.09
C ASN A 131 9.02 -23.93 -0.10
N PHE A 132 9.07 -22.70 -0.60
CA PHE A 132 9.33 -21.50 0.17
C PHE A 132 8.05 -20.76 0.58
N ILE A 133 6.91 -21.10 -0.05
CA ILE A 133 5.60 -20.48 0.16
C ILE A 133 4.55 -21.48 0.65
N GLY A 134 3.48 -20.97 1.24
CA GLY A 134 2.38 -21.80 1.71
C GLY A 134 1.38 -21.01 2.56
N PRO A 135 0.13 -21.49 2.71
CA PRO A 135 -0.90 -20.80 3.49
C PRO A 135 -0.50 -20.48 4.93
N ASP A 136 0.39 -21.28 5.52
CA ASP A 136 0.91 -21.18 6.89
C ASP A 136 2.38 -20.71 6.96
N VAL A 137 2.97 -20.34 5.82
CA VAL A 137 4.41 -20.00 5.72
C VAL A 137 4.61 -18.62 5.11
N ASP A 138 4.15 -18.43 3.88
CA ASP A 138 4.28 -17.19 3.13
C ASP A 138 3.18 -17.10 2.05
N VAL A 139 2.48 -15.97 2.00
CA VAL A 139 1.27 -15.77 1.21
C VAL A 139 1.46 -14.62 0.22
N PRO A 140 1.75 -14.90 -1.06
CA PRO A 140 1.96 -13.85 -2.05
C PRO A 140 0.69 -13.06 -2.40
N ALA A 141 0.86 -12.00 -3.18
CA ALA A 141 -0.22 -11.12 -3.67
C ALA A 141 0.19 -10.46 -5.01
N PRO A 142 -0.71 -9.73 -5.66
CA PRO A 142 -0.35 -8.80 -6.72
C PRO A 142 0.53 -7.65 -6.21
N ASP A 143 1.32 -7.10 -7.11
CA ASP A 143 2.06 -5.83 -7.01
C ASP A 143 2.17 -5.22 -8.42
N VAL A 144 3.11 -4.31 -8.66
CA VAL A 144 3.33 -3.65 -9.96
C VAL A 144 3.43 -4.69 -11.09
N TYR A 145 2.57 -4.49 -12.10
CA TYR A 145 2.39 -5.32 -13.28
C TYR A 145 2.03 -6.80 -13.05
N THR A 146 1.54 -7.15 -11.86
CA THR A 146 0.80 -8.40 -11.64
C THR A 146 -0.65 -8.11 -11.28
N ASN A 147 -1.55 -9.06 -11.54
CA ASN A 147 -2.99 -8.83 -11.48
C ASN A 147 -3.73 -10.12 -11.07
N PRO A 148 -5.07 -10.10 -10.93
CA PRO A 148 -5.81 -11.29 -10.53
C PRO A 148 -5.64 -12.50 -11.43
N MET A 149 -5.50 -12.31 -12.74
CA MET A 149 -5.26 -13.43 -13.66
C MET A 149 -3.94 -14.15 -13.35
N ILE A 150 -2.87 -13.38 -13.12
CA ILE A 150 -1.55 -13.94 -12.75
C ILE A 150 -1.63 -14.67 -11.40
N MET A 151 -2.35 -14.13 -10.42
CA MET A 151 -2.56 -14.82 -9.14
C MET A 151 -3.33 -16.13 -9.31
N GLY A 152 -4.30 -16.16 -10.24
CA GLY A 152 -5.02 -17.38 -10.62
C GLY A 152 -4.09 -18.46 -11.18
N TRP A 153 -3.24 -18.11 -12.16
CA TRP A 153 -2.23 -19.03 -12.71
C TRP A 153 -1.28 -19.55 -11.64
N MET A 154 -0.83 -18.66 -10.74
CA MET A 154 0.08 -19.03 -9.67
C MET A 154 -0.57 -19.96 -8.64
N MET A 155 -1.83 -19.71 -8.26
CA MET A 155 -2.59 -20.56 -7.34
C MET A 155 -2.85 -21.95 -7.93
N ASP A 156 -3.21 -21.99 -9.21
CA ASP A 156 -3.43 -23.22 -9.97
C ASP A 156 -2.16 -24.06 -10.02
N GLN A 157 -1.02 -23.45 -10.40
CA GLN A 157 0.26 -24.13 -10.44
C GLN A 157 0.67 -24.69 -9.07
N TYR A 158 0.54 -23.90 -8.01
CA TYR A 158 0.83 -24.38 -6.65
C TYR A 158 -0.07 -25.55 -6.25
N SER A 159 -1.36 -25.48 -6.59
CA SER A 159 -2.32 -26.54 -6.29
C SER A 159 -1.99 -27.85 -7.01
N ILE A 160 -1.50 -27.77 -8.25
CA ILE A 160 -1.01 -28.93 -9.02
C ILE A 160 0.21 -29.56 -8.33
N ILE A 161 1.21 -28.74 -7.94
CA ILE A 161 2.41 -29.21 -7.25
C ILE A 161 2.05 -29.93 -5.94
N CYS A 162 1.16 -29.32 -5.14
CA CYS A 162 0.72 -29.88 -3.86
C CYS A 162 -0.32 -31.01 -4.01
N ARG A 163 -0.81 -31.28 -5.23
CA ARG A 163 -1.90 -32.24 -5.52
C ARG A 163 -3.16 -31.98 -4.67
N LYS A 164 -3.41 -30.72 -4.35
CA LYS A 164 -4.52 -30.27 -3.51
C LYS A 164 -4.86 -28.82 -3.84
N LEU A 165 -6.15 -28.53 -4.01
CA LEU A 165 -6.64 -27.17 -4.16
C LEU A 165 -6.25 -26.33 -2.93
N SER A 166 -5.44 -25.29 -3.15
CA SER A 166 -4.80 -24.51 -2.09
C SER A 166 -5.07 -23.01 -2.28
N PRO A 167 -6.32 -22.55 -2.17
CA PRO A 167 -6.70 -21.19 -2.55
C PRO A 167 -6.15 -20.13 -1.58
N ALA A 168 -5.80 -20.54 -0.34
CA ALA A 168 -5.18 -19.68 0.67
C ALA A 168 -3.67 -19.42 0.45
N VAL A 169 -3.02 -20.07 -0.53
CA VAL A 169 -1.58 -19.87 -0.76
C VAL A 169 -1.26 -18.47 -1.25
N ILE A 170 -2.16 -17.87 -2.02
CA ILE A 170 -1.98 -16.57 -2.65
C ILE A 170 -3.28 -15.79 -2.58
N THR A 171 -3.16 -14.47 -2.57
CA THR A 171 -4.30 -13.55 -2.47
C THR A 171 -4.37 -12.66 -3.70
N GLY A 172 -5.45 -11.91 -3.86
CA GLY A 172 -5.73 -11.10 -5.03
C GLY A 172 -6.15 -11.90 -6.24
N LYS A 173 -6.81 -13.03 -5.99
CA LYS A 173 -7.30 -13.94 -7.02
C LYS A 173 -8.60 -13.40 -7.64
N PRO A 174 -9.01 -13.93 -8.81
CA PRO A 174 -10.35 -13.69 -9.33
C PRO A 174 -11.41 -14.21 -8.32
N LEU A 175 -12.57 -13.58 -8.26
CA LEU A 175 -13.65 -14.00 -7.35
C LEU A 175 -14.05 -15.46 -7.55
N SER A 176 -14.05 -15.94 -8.81
CA SER A 176 -14.33 -17.34 -9.17
C SER A 176 -13.30 -18.35 -8.65
N MET A 177 -12.16 -17.89 -8.13
CA MET A 177 -11.08 -18.72 -7.59
C MET A 177 -10.78 -18.41 -6.11
N GLY A 178 -11.77 -17.90 -5.39
CA GLY A 178 -11.63 -17.56 -3.97
C GLY A 178 -11.02 -16.19 -3.70
N GLY A 179 -11.17 -15.24 -4.63
CA GLY A 179 -10.92 -13.82 -4.37
C GLY A 179 -11.95 -13.24 -3.39
N SER A 180 -11.58 -12.17 -2.69
CA SER A 180 -12.52 -11.45 -1.81
C SER A 180 -13.21 -10.31 -2.55
N GLN A 181 -14.50 -10.10 -2.27
CA GLN A 181 -15.20 -8.88 -2.66
C GLN A 181 -14.54 -7.65 -1.99
N GLY A 182 -14.75 -6.47 -2.57
CA GLY A 182 -14.23 -5.20 -2.04
C GLY A 182 -12.71 -4.97 -2.22
N ARG A 183 -11.96 -5.95 -2.74
CA ARG A 183 -10.50 -5.83 -2.91
C ARG A 183 -10.11 -4.63 -3.77
N ASP A 184 -10.78 -4.44 -4.91
CA ASP A 184 -10.40 -3.43 -5.89
C ASP A 184 -10.52 -2.00 -5.32
N THR A 185 -11.47 -1.75 -4.43
CA THR A 185 -11.70 -0.44 -3.81
C THR A 185 -11.04 -0.30 -2.44
N ALA A 186 -10.45 -1.37 -1.90
CA ALA A 186 -10.02 -1.47 -0.50
C ALA A 186 -9.03 -0.38 -0.07
N THR A 187 -8.06 -0.04 -0.93
CA THR A 187 -7.04 0.99 -0.61
C THR A 187 -7.68 2.37 -0.43
N GLY A 188 -8.49 2.81 -1.40
CA GLY A 188 -9.19 4.10 -1.32
C GLY A 188 -10.24 4.14 -0.22
N THR A 189 -10.94 3.03 0.01
CA THR A 189 -11.95 2.90 1.07
C THR A 189 -11.31 2.93 2.45
N GLY A 190 -10.19 2.23 2.65
CA GLY A 190 -9.43 2.25 3.90
C GLY A 190 -8.88 3.64 4.22
N ALA A 191 -8.31 4.30 3.22
CA ALA A 191 -7.81 5.67 3.34
C ALA A 191 -8.94 6.66 3.72
N PHE A 192 -10.12 6.51 3.09
CA PHE A 192 -11.31 7.30 3.44
C PHE A 192 -11.71 7.10 4.91
N TYR A 193 -11.73 5.87 5.43
CA TYR A 193 -12.09 5.62 6.83
C TYR A 193 -11.11 6.23 7.83
N VAL A 194 -9.79 6.16 7.55
CA VAL A 194 -8.78 6.82 8.38
C VAL A 194 -8.98 8.33 8.33
N LEU A 195 -9.11 8.91 7.13
CA LEU A 195 -9.31 10.35 6.94
C LEU A 195 -10.54 10.84 7.70
N GLN A 196 -11.69 10.18 7.53
CA GLN A 196 -12.93 10.55 8.21
C GLN A 196 -12.78 10.51 9.73
N ALA A 197 -12.14 9.46 10.28
CA ALA A 197 -11.90 9.34 11.71
C ALA A 197 -10.97 10.43 12.25
N MET A 198 -9.92 10.79 11.51
CA MET A 198 -8.98 11.83 11.91
C MET A 198 -9.61 13.22 11.82
N MET A 199 -10.29 13.54 10.71
CA MET A 199 -10.92 14.85 10.50
C MET A 199 -11.99 15.16 11.54
N ALA A 200 -12.73 14.15 12.02
CA ALA A 200 -13.65 14.30 13.13
C ALA A 200 -12.96 14.75 14.43
N LYS A 201 -11.73 14.28 14.71
CA LYS A 201 -10.95 14.70 15.90
C LYS A 201 -10.44 16.13 15.80
N PHE A 202 -10.20 16.62 14.59
CA PHE A 202 -9.82 18.02 14.33
C PHE A 202 -11.03 18.98 14.21
N GLY A 203 -12.25 18.49 14.46
CA GLY A 203 -13.47 19.30 14.35
C GLY A 203 -13.77 19.78 12.93
N GLN A 204 -13.20 19.15 11.90
CA GLN A 204 -13.40 19.53 10.52
C GLN A 204 -14.78 19.05 10.03
N VAL A 205 -15.56 19.98 9.48
CA VAL A 205 -16.88 19.71 8.91
C VAL A 205 -16.71 19.48 7.40
N PRO A 206 -17.14 18.32 6.84
CA PRO A 206 -16.90 17.97 5.43
C PRO A 206 -17.23 19.10 4.44
N GLN A 207 -18.39 19.74 4.58
CA GLN A 207 -18.88 20.77 3.66
C GLN A 207 -17.96 22.00 3.57
N ASN A 208 -17.20 22.29 4.63
CA ASN A 208 -16.27 23.41 4.68
C ASN A 208 -14.83 23.00 4.39
N THR A 209 -14.55 21.70 4.25
CA THR A 209 -13.20 21.16 4.12
C THR A 209 -12.87 20.92 2.64
N THR A 210 -11.81 21.55 2.17
CA THR A 210 -11.31 21.44 0.79
C THR A 210 -10.31 20.29 0.63
N VAL A 211 -10.39 19.58 -0.50
CA VAL A 211 -9.54 18.41 -0.78
C VAL A 211 -8.90 18.49 -2.17
N ALA A 212 -7.59 18.26 -2.25
CA ALA A 212 -6.88 18.00 -3.50
C ALA A 212 -6.38 16.56 -3.55
N VAL A 213 -6.63 15.86 -4.67
CA VAL A 213 -6.21 14.46 -4.87
C VAL A 213 -5.25 14.36 -6.06
N GLN A 214 -3.98 14.11 -5.76
CA GLN A 214 -2.99 13.86 -6.79
C GLN A 214 -3.06 12.40 -7.24
N GLY A 215 -3.33 12.13 -8.52
CA GLY A 215 -3.38 10.77 -9.05
C GLY A 215 -4.77 10.13 -8.98
N PHE A 216 -5.52 10.25 -10.08
CA PHE A 216 -6.87 9.73 -10.23
C PHE A 216 -6.88 8.30 -10.79
N GLY A 217 -5.97 7.47 -10.30
CA GLY A 217 -5.95 6.03 -10.56
C GLY A 217 -7.01 5.30 -9.73
N ASN A 218 -6.90 3.99 -9.59
CA ASN A 218 -7.88 3.19 -8.85
C ASN A 218 -8.09 3.67 -7.40
N ALA A 219 -7.01 3.84 -6.62
CA ALA A 219 -7.14 4.27 -5.22
C ALA A 219 -7.60 5.73 -5.09
N GLY A 220 -6.99 6.65 -5.87
CA GLY A 220 -7.31 8.07 -5.84
C GLY A 220 -8.73 8.41 -6.31
N SER A 221 -9.24 7.73 -7.35
CA SER A 221 -10.61 7.94 -7.80
C SER A 221 -11.63 7.43 -6.79
N VAL A 222 -11.39 6.29 -6.15
CA VAL A 222 -12.25 5.73 -5.11
C VAL A 222 -12.33 6.67 -3.91
N ILE A 223 -11.19 7.14 -3.37
CA ILE A 223 -11.22 8.05 -2.22
C ILE A 223 -11.85 9.40 -2.59
N ALA A 224 -11.55 9.97 -3.76
CA ALA A 224 -12.17 11.21 -4.21
C ALA A 224 -13.70 11.08 -4.27
N ARG A 225 -14.21 9.95 -4.74
CA ARG A 225 -15.65 9.69 -4.79
C ARG A 225 -16.26 9.54 -3.41
N LEU A 226 -15.65 8.76 -2.53
CA LEU A 226 -16.14 8.58 -1.16
C LEU A 226 -16.14 9.90 -0.38
N LEU A 227 -15.14 10.76 -0.59
CA LEU A 227 -15.08 12.08 0.03
C LEU A 227 -16.18 13.00 -0.52
N PHE A 228 -16.39 13.02 -1.84
CA PHE A 228 -17.48 13.75 -2.47
C PHE A 228 -18.85 13.29 -1.93
N ASP A 229 -19.10 11.99 -1.89
CA ASP A 229 -20.36 11.40 -1.38
C ASP A 229 -20.56 11.70 0.12
N ALA A 230 -19.48 11.87 0.89
CA ALA A 230 -19.50 12.28 2.29
C ALA A 230 -19.64 13.81 2.50
N GLY A 231 -19.69 14.59 1.41
CA GLY A 231 -19.90 16.04 1.43
C GLY A 231 -18.63 16.89 1.52
N TYR A 232 -17.43 16.31 1.34
CA TYR A 232 -16.20 17.09 1.22
C TYR A 232 -16.15 17.84 -0.12
N ARG A 233 -15.57 19.05 -0.10
CA ARG A 233 -15.38 19.83 -1.33
C ARG A 233 -14.07 19.42 -2.01
N VAL A 234 -14.14 18.42 -2.88
CA VAL A 234 -12.99 18.04 -3.72
C VAL A 234 -12.79 19.10 -4.79
N VAL A 235 -11.74 19.91 -4.64
CA VAL A 235 -11.47 21.07 -5.52
C VAL A 235 -10.46 20.76 -6.61
N ALA A 236 -9.59 19.76 -6.43
CA ALA A 236 -8.59 19.41 -7.42
C ALA A 236 -8.38 17.91 -7.56
N VAL A 237 -8.21 17.44 -8.79
CA VAL A 237 -7.78 16.06 -9.10
C VAL A 237 -6.77 16.06 -10.27
N SER A 238 -5.77 15.17 -10.25
CA SER A 238 -4.81 15.03 -11.37
C SER A 238 -4.59 13.59 -11.83
N ASP A 239 -4.02 13.41 -13.02
CA ASP A 239 -3.36 12.17 -13.44
C ASP A 239 -1.99 12.45 -14.09
N SER A 240 -1.45 11.46 -14.80
CA SER A 240 -0.15 11.56 -15.48
C SER A 240 -0.03 12.71 -16.49
N GLN A 241 -1.15 13.28 -16.95
CA GLN A 241 -1.19 14.31 -18.00
C GLN A 241 -1.44 15.72 -17.47
N GLY A 242 -1.73 15.88 -16.17
CA GLY A 242 -2.12 17.15 -15.55
C GLY A 242 -3.33 16.99 -14.64
N GLY A 243 -3.87 18.11 -14.18
CA GLY A 243 -5.02 18.15 -13.27
C GLY A 243 -6.02 19.24 -13.58
N VAL A 244 -7.16 19.13 -12.92
CA VAL A 244 -8.29 20.05 -12.99
C VAL A 244 -8.50 20.61 -11.60
N TYR A 245 -8.70 21.92 -11.51
CA TYR A 245 -8.95 22.65 -10.27
C TYR A 245 -10.20 23.53 -10.42
N SER A 246 -11.08 23.48 -9.44
CA SER A 246 -12.26 24.34 -9.30
C SER A 246 -12.43 24.74 -7.83
N PRO A 247 -12.30 26.03 -7.48
CA PRO A 247 -12.51 26.50 -6.10
C PRO A 247 -13.92 26.21 -5.56
N SER A 248 -14.93 26.14 -6.43
CA SER A 248 -16.32 25.82 -6.07
C SER A 248 -16.53 24.32 -5.82
N GLY A 249 -15.58 23.48 -6.20
CA GLY A 249 -15.64 22.02 -6.13
C GLY A 249 -15.82 21.37 -7.50
N LEU A 250 -15.52 20.08 -7.57
CA LEU A 250 -15.59 19.26 -8.77
C LEU A 250 -16.71 18.21 -8.64
N ASP A 251 -17.42 17.96 -9.74
CA ASP A 251 -18.32 16.81 -9.87
C ASP A 251 -17.50 15.53 -10.14
N ILE A 252 -17.08 14.89 -9.05
CA ILE A 252 -16.29 13.66 -9.09
C ILE A 252 -16.99 12.51 -9.84
N PRO A 253 -18.29 12.22 -9.62
CA PRO A 253 -19.03 11.25 -10.43
C PRO A 253 -18.89 11.47 -11.94
N SER A 254 -19.07 12.70 -12.42
CA SER A 254 -18.95 13.02 -13.85
C SER A 254 -17.53 12.84 -14.36
N ILE A 255 -16.51 13.26 -13.61
CA ILE A 255 -15.10 13.08 -13.97
C ILE A 255 -14.74 11.58 -14.06
N GLN A 256 -15.23 10.76 -13.14
CA GLN A 256 -15.00 9.30 -13.16
C GLN A 256 -15.62 8.63 -14.38
N GLN A 257 -16.89 8.95 -14.68
CA GLN A 257 -17.60 8.40 -15.84
C GLN A 257 -16.85 8.76 -17.14
N PHE A 258 -16.43 10.00 -17.23
CA PHE A 258 -15.71 10.51 -18.40
C PHE A 258 -14.33 9.87 -18.59
N LYS A 259 -13.55 9.73 -17.51
CA LYS A 259 -12.26 9.04 -17.59
C LYS A 259 -12.41 7.59 -18.03
N THR A 260 -13.48 6.93 -17.62
CA THR A 260 -13.77 5.54 -17.98
C THR A 260 -14.10 5.41 -19.47
N SER A 261 -14.81 6.38 -20.06
CA SER A 261 -15.16 6.36 -21.49
C SER A 261 -14.01 6.78 -22.41
N THR A 262 -13.17 7.72 -21.99
CA THR A 262 -12.11 8.31 -22.85
C THR A 262 -10.69 7.82 -22.55
N ARG A 263 -10.49 7.06 -21.45
CA ARG A 263 -9.18 6.60 -20.94
C ARG A 263 -8.16 7.71 -20.67
N SER A 264 -8.58 8.97 -20.64
CA SER A 264 -7.72 10.13 -20.44
C SER A 264 -8.47 11.22 -19.69
N LEU A 265 -7.84 11.85 -18.68
CA LEU A 265 -8.39 13.09 -18.12
C LEU A 265 -8.31 14.25 -19.13
N LYS A 266 -7.56 14.11 -20.24
CA LYS A 266 -7.41 15.17 -21.23
C LYS A 266 -8.70 15.57 -21.94
N ALA A 267 -9.74 14.75 -22.03
CA ALA A 267 -10.95 15.20 -22.73
C ALA A 267 -11.89 16.04 -21.82
N VAL A 268 -11.44 16.38 -20.60
CA VAL A 268 -11.95 17.58 -19.88
C VAL A 268 -11.46 18.88 -20.57
N TYR A 269 -10.47 18.81 -21.48
CA TYR A 269 -9.99 19.93 -22.30
C TYR A 269 -10.87 20.28 -23.53
N CYS A 270 -12.19 20.08 -23.43
CA CYS A 270 -13.24 20.43 -24.42
C CYS A 270 -13.29 19.64 -25.75
N GLU A 271 -14.39 18.91 -25.95
CA GLU A 271 -15.40 19.14 -27.01
C GLU A 271 -16.59 18.16 -26.79
N GLY A 272 -17.66 18.61 -26.13
CA GLY A 272 -18.93 17.88 -26.05
C GLY A 272 -19.51 17.65 -24.65
N THR A 273 -20.51 18.46 -24.32
CA THR A 273 -21.65 18.23 -23.41
C THR A 273 -21.46 18.14 -21.88
N VAL A 274 -20.28 17.83 -21.33
CA VAL A 274 -20.11 17.71 -19.84
C VAL A 274 -19.48 18.95 -19.20
N CYS A 275 -18.82 19.83 -19.97
CA CYS A 275 -18.13 21.02 -19.46
C CYS A 275 -19.05 22.21 -19.10
N ASN A 276 -20.37 22.12 -19.32
CA ASN A 276 -21.31 23.20 -18.98
C ASN A 276 -21.78 23.16 -17.51
N ILE A 277 -21.19 22.33 -16.66
CA ILE A 277 -21.63 22.15 -15.26
C ILE A 277 -20.74 22.93 -14.27
N VAL A 278 -19.54 23.39 -14.67
CA VAL A 278 -18.65 24.17 -13.79
C VAL A 278 -18.06 25.36 -14.55
N GLU A 279 -18.63 26.55 -14.33
CA GLU A 279 -18.25 27.81 -15.00
C GLU A 279 -16.81 28.27 -14.69
N ASP A 280 -16.20 27.81 -13.60
CA ASP A 280 -14.89 28.27 -13.09
C ASP A 280 -13.89 27.12 -12.84
N HIS A 281 -13.54 26.34 -13.87
CA HIS A 281 -12.47 25.34 -13.76
C HIS A 281 -11.19 25.81 -14.48
N SER A 282 -10.04 25.48 -13.89
CA SER A 282 -8.72 25.76 -14.44
C SER A 282 -7.88 24.49 -14.52
N VAL A 283 -6.89 24.55 -15.37
CA VAL A 283 -5.96 23.46 -15.62
C VAL A 283 -4.72 23.71 -14.78
N VAL A 284 -4.31 22.69 -14.04
CA VAL A 284 -3.12 22.75 -13.19
C VAL A 284 -2.17 21.61 -13.52
N THR A 285 -0.88 21.85 -13.37
CA THR A 285 0.15 20.81 -13.36
C THR A 285 0.09 20.01 -12.06
N ASN A 286 0.80 18.88 -12.00
CA ASN A 286 0.89 18.10 -10.75
C ASN A 286 1.59 18.90 -9.64
N ASP A 287 2.61 19.69 -9.96
CA ASP A 287 3.34 20.51 -8.98
C ASP A 287 2.47 21.65 -8.45
N GLU A 288 1.70 22.31 -9.33
CA GLU A 288 0.72 23.33 -8.93
C GLU A 288 -0.37 22.73 -8.05
N LEU A 289 -0.89 21.54 -8.37
CA LEU A 289 -1.88 20.85 -7.54
C LEU A 289 -1.36 20.59 -6.12
N LEU A 290 -0.11 20.13 -5.98
CA LEU A 290 0.50 19.87 -4.68
C LEU A 290 0.63 21.16 -3.83
N ALA A 291 0.82 22.31 -4.48
CA ALA A 291 1.00 23.61 -3.82
C ALA A 291 -0.30 24.38 -3.54
N LEU A 292 -1.47 23.83 -3.90
CA LEU A 292 -2.76 24.49 -3.67
C LEU A 292 -3.03 24.73 -2.18
N ASP A 293 -3.67 25.87 -1.90
CA ASP A 293 -4.22 26.18 -0.58
C ASP A 293 -5.51 25.39 -0.35
N VAL A 294 -5.38 24.21 0.24
CA VAL A 294 -6.47 23.29 0.59
C VAL A 294 -6.30 22.77 1.99
N ASP A 295 -7.36 22.30 2.63
CA ASP A 295 -7.25 21.72 3.98
C ASP A 295 -6.55 20.36 3.95
N ILE A 296 -6.92 19.52 2.96
CA ILE A 296 -6.44 18.14 2.82
C ILE A 296 -5.78 17.92 1.46
N LEU A 297 -4.55 17.39 1.48
CA LEU A 297 -3.85 16.90 0.29
C LEU A 297 -3.72 15.36 0.32
N ILE A 298 -4.05 14.71 -0.79
CA ILE A 298 -4.02 13.25 -0.93
C ILE A 298 -3.09 12.85 -2.08
N PRO A 299 -1.82 12.54 -1.80
CA PRO A 299 -0.91 11.95 -2.79
C PRO A 299 -1.29 10.48 -3.05
N ALA A 300 -1.79 10.18 -4.25
CA ALA A 300 -2.28 8.87 -4.68
C ALA A 300 -1.70 8.41 -6.03
N ALA A 301 -0.59 9.02 -6.49
CA ALA A 301 0.08 8.72 -7.75
C ALA A 301 1.34 7.84 -7.57
N LEU A 302 2.52 8.46 -7.64
CA LEU A 302 3.83 7.81 -7.58
C LEU A 302 4.52 8.08 -6.22
N GLU A 303 5.66 7.45 -6.01
CA GLU A 303 6.57 7.75 -4.90
C GLU A 303 7.30 9.10 -5.12
N ASN A 304 7.87 9.64 -4.04
CA ASN A 304 8.73 10.84 -4.04
C ASN A 304 8.14 12.07 -4.76
N GLN A 305 6.85 12.30 -4.62
CA GLN A 305 6.15 13.46 -5.20
C GLN A 305 6.33 14.72 -4.34
N ILE A 306 6.50 14.56 -3.04
CA ILE A 306 6.80 15.64 -2.11
C ILE A 306 8.24 15.45 -1.60
N THR A 307 9.12 16.32 -2.08
CA THR A 307 10.57 16.28 -1.84
C THR A 307 11.02 17.53 -1.10
N ALA A 308 12.29 17.60 -0.71
CA ALA A 308 12.83 18.80 -0.08
C ALA A 308 12.70 20.06 -0.99
N GLU A 309 12.61 19.86 -2.30
CA GLU A 309 12.52 20.93 -3.31
C GLU A 309 11.15 21.61 -3.31
N ASN A 310 10.06 20.86 -3.10
CA ASN A 310 8.69 21.40 -3.14
C ASN A 310 7.96 21.39 -1.79
N ALA A 311 8.48 20.75 -0.73
CA ALA A 311 7.80 20.72 0.58
C ALA A 311 7.48 22.11 1.16
N ASN A 312 8.28 23.12 0.82
CA ASN A 312 8.05 24.50 1.25
C ASN A 312 6.81 25.13 0.61
N THR A 313 6.42 24.71 -0.61
CA THR A 313 5.26 25.25 -1.34
C THR A 313 3.94 24.61 -0.92
N ILE A 314 3.97 23.48 -0.20
CA ILE A 314 2.76 22.80 0.30
C ILE A 314 2.05 23.69 1.31
N GLN A 315 0.78 23.98 1.07
CA GLN A 315 -0.06 24.81 1.96
C GLN A 315 -1.06 23.99 2.77
N ALA A 316 -1.25 22.71 2.41
CA ALA A 316 -2.21 21.85 3.09
C ALA A 316 -1.88 21.59 4.56
N ARG A 317 -2.93 21.54 5.40
CA ARG A 317 -2.80 21.28 6.84
C ARG A 317 -2.69 19.80 7.16
N TYR A 318 -3.35 18.97 6.36
CA TYR A 318 -3.38 17.51 6.53
C TYR A 318 -3.00 16.82 5.23
N ILE A 319 -2.09 15.85 5.32
CA ILE A 319 -1.67 15.02 4.20
C ILE A 319 -2.01 13.56 4.52
N PHE A 320 -2.72 12.89 3.61
CA PHE A 320 -3.03 11.46 3.72
C PHE A 320 -2.38 10.70 2.57
N GLU A 321 -1.34 9.91 2.87
CA GLU A 321 -0.57 9.20 1.85
C GLU A 321 -1.29 7.95 1.34
N VAL A 322 -1.91 8.04 0.17
CA VAL A 322 -2.57 6.90 -0.48
C VAL A 322 -1.59 6.11 -1.36
N ALA A 323 -0.62 6.80 -1.97
CA ALA A 323 0.52 6.16 -2.62
C ALA A 323 1.49 5.57 -1.57
N ASN A 324 2.42 4.70 -2.01
CA ASN A 324 3.53 4.27 -1.14
C ASN A 324 4.68 5.27 -1.26
N GLY A 325 5.20 5.76 -0.15
CA GLY A 325 6.32 6.70 -0.08
C GLY A 325 6.18 7.98 -0.92
N PRO A 326 5.03 8.68 -0.97
CA PRO A 326 4.92 9.91 -1.75
C PRO A 326 5.73 11.06 -1.14
N VAL A 327 6.01 11.04 0.17
CA VAL A 327 6.80 12.05 0.88
C VAL A 327 8.17 11.47 1.27
N THR A 328 9.25 12.18 0.89
CA THR A 328 10.63 11.86 1.29
C THR A 328 10.89 12.18 2.77
N SER A 329 11.88 11.53 3.40
CA SER A 329 12.23 11.83 4.80
C SER A 329 12.74 13.25 5.02
N GLU A 330 13.34 13.91 4.01
CA GLU A 330 13.71 15.32 4.05
C GLU A 330 12.46 16.21 4.06
N ALA A 331 11.50 15.94 3.17
CA ALA A 331 10.24 16.66 3.10
C ALA A 331 9.42 16.51 4.38
N ASP A 332 9.38 15.31 4.99
CA ASP A 332 8.70 15.09 6.28
C ASP A 332 9.15 16.09 7.35
N ARG A 333 10.45 16.41 7.42
CA ARG A 333 10.99 17.37 8.41
C ARG A 333 10.53 18.80 8.15
N ILE A 334 10.46 19.19 6.88
CA ILE A 334 10.00 20.52 6.47
C ILE A 334 8.51 20.67 6.79
N LEU A 335 7.71 19.64 6.48
CA LEU A 335 6.27 19.63 6.75
C LEU A 335 5.99 19.64 8.25
N GLU A 336 6.72 18.86 9.04
CA GLU A 336 6.62 18.83 10.50
C GLU A 336 6.97 20.19 11.13
N ALA A 337 8.01 20.88 10.63
CA ALA A 337 8.37 22.22 11.09
C ALA A 337 7.34 23.30 10.73
N LYS A 338 6.42 23.00 9.80
CA LYS A 338 5.28 23.86 9.40
C LYS A 338 3.97 23.46 10.10
N ASP A 339 4.04 22.56 11.10
CA ASP A 339 2.87 22.01 11.79
C ASP A 339 1.85 21.33 10.86
N ILE A 340 2.33 20.76 9.74
CA ILE A 340 1.51 19.98 8.81
C ILE A 340 1.47 18.53 9.25
N TYR A 341 0.27 17.98 9.44
CA TYR A 341 0.09 16.59 9.84
C TYR A 341 0.16 15.64 8.64
N VAL A 342 1.19 14.79 8.61
CA VAL A 342 1.32 13.72 7.61
C VAL A 342 0.87 12.39 8.20
N PHE A 343 -0.28 11.89 7.74
CA PHE A 343 -0.77 10.56 8.04
C PHE A 343 -0.13 9.54 7.09
N PRO A 344 0.68 8.60 7.62
CA PRO A 344 1.63 7.84 6.81
C PRO A 344 0.96 6.75 5.97
N ASP A 345 1.60 6.43 4.86
CA ASP A 345 1.21 5.40 3.92
C ASP A 345 1.04 4.01 4.55
N ILE A 346 1.87 3.66 5.54
CA ILE A 346 1.78 2.38 6.27
C ILE A 346 0.44 2.19 6.99
N LEU A 347 -0.26 3.30 7.30
CA LEU A 347 -1.61 3.31 7.82
C LEU A 347 -2.62 3.57 6.70
N VAL A 348 -2.53 4.72 6.03
CA VAL A 348 -3.59 5.25 5.16
C VAL A 348 -3.91 4.31 4.00
N ASN A 349 -2.90 3.73 3.35
CA ASN A 349 -3.10 2.87 2.19
C ASN A 349 -3.28 1.38 2.53
N ALA A 350 -3.37 1.03 3.82
CA ALA A 350 -3.32 -0.35 4.27
C ALA A 350 -4.61 -1.15 4.01
N GLY A 351 -5.68 -0.52 3.54
CA GLY A 351 -6.93 -1.22 3.24
C GLY A 351 -6.76 -2.38 2.26
N GLY A 352 -5.87 -2.24 1.27
CA GLY A 352 -5.54 -3.32 0.33
C GLY A 352 -4.94 -4.55 0.99
N VAL A 353 -4.03 -4.39 1.96
CA VAL A 353 -3.45 -5.54 2.69
C VAL A 353 -4.46 -6.13 3.68
N THR A 354 -5.31 -5.29 4.29
CA THR A 354 -6.36 -5.74 5.21
C THR A 354 -7.40 -6.62 4.49
N VAL A 355 -7.90 -6.20 3.32
CA VAL A 355 -8.82 -7.05 2.54
C VAL A 355 -8.10 -8.26 1.95
N SER A 356 -6.80 -8.16 1.67
CA SER A 356 -5.98 -9.32 1.31
C SER A 356 -5.87 -10.33 2.46
N TYR A 357 -5.84 -9.87 3.71
CA TYR A 357 -5.90 -10.74 4.89
C TYR A 357 -7.29 -11.37 5.04
N PHE A 358 -8.37 -10.61 4.82
CA PHE A 358 -9.72 -11.17 4.81
C PHE A 358 -9.89 -12.24 3.75
N GLU A 359 -9.33 -12.05 2.55
CA GLU A 359 -9.31 -13.07 1.51
C GLU A 359 -8.62 -14.35 2.01
N TRP A 360 -7.48 -14.23 2.70
CA TRP A 360 -6.78 -15.38 3.28
C TRP A 360 -7.63 -16.09 4.34
N VAL A 361 -8.29 -15.34 5.24
CA VAL A 361 -9.21 -15.90 6.26
C VAL A 361 -10.40 -16.64 5.62
N GLN A 362 -11.04 -16.04 4.62
CA GLN A 362 -12.16 -16.64 3.89
C GLN A 362 -11.73 -17.94 3.19
N ASN A 363 -10.55 -17.95 2.55
CA ASN A 363 -10.01 -19.14 1.90
C ASN A 363 -9.65 -20.27 2.87
N ARG A 364 -9.29 -19.95 4.12
CA ARG A 364 -9.00 -20.96 5.16
C ARG A 364 -10.26 -21.50 5.81
N SER A 365 -11.27 -20.65 5.98
CA SER A 365 -12.55 -21.03 6.61
C SER A 365 -13.53 -21.67 5.62
N GLY A 366 -13.39 -21.41 4.33
CA GLY A 366 -14.35 -21.81 3.29
C GLY A 366 -15.63 -20.96 3.27
N LEU A 367 -15.70 -19.89 4.06
CA LEU A 367 -16.84 -18.97 4.14
C LEU A 367 -16.47 -17.62 3.51
N TYR A 368 -17.22 -17.20 2.50
CA TYR A 368 -17.00 -15.93 1.80
C TYR A 368 -18.00 -14.87 2.27
N TRP A 369 -17.52 -13.64 2.36
CA TRP A 369 -18.28 -12.50 2.88
C TRP A 369 -18.83 -11.63 1.75
N SER A 370 -19.93 -10.94 2.03
CA SER A 370 -20.43 -9.90 1.13
C SER A 370 -19.52 -8.67 1.16
N VAL A 371 -19.64 -7.78 0.18
CA VAL A 371 -18.89 -6.52 0.15
C VAL A 371 -19.21 -5.64 1.36
N GLU A 372 -20.44 -5.66 1.86
CA GLU A 372 -20.87 -4.93 3.05
C GLU A 372 -20.14 -5.43 4.30
N ASP A 373 -20.06 -6.74 4.49
CA ASP A 373 -19.33 -7.37 5.59
C ASP A 373 -17.83 -7.06 5.53
N VAL A 374 -17.24 -7.15 4.33
CA VAL A 374 -15.83 -6.78 4.09
C VAL A 374 -15.58 -5.32 4.48
N ASN A 375 -16.44 -4.40 4.01
CA ASN A 375 -16.30 -2.97 4.28
C ASN A 375 -16.52 -2.62 5.76
N ALA A 376 -17.47 -3.27 6.43
CA ALA A 376 -17.70 -3.08 7.87
C ALA A 376 -16.50 -3.51 8.71
N ARG A 377 -15.92 -4.67 8.39
CA ARG A 377 -14.69 -5.17 9.04
C ARG A 377 -13.49 -4.28 8.72
N LEU A 378 -13.35 -3.84 7.46
CA LEU A 378 -12.31 -2.93 7.03
C LEU A 378 -12.39 -1.62 7.81
N LYS A 379 -13.57 -0.99 7.89
CA LYS A 379 -13.80 0.25 8.67
C LYS A 379 -13.35 0.08 10.11
N THR A 380 -13.79 -0.99 10.76
CA THR A 380 -13.47 -1.25 12.17
C THR A 380 -11.95 -1.31 12.38
N MET A 381 -11.22 -2.07 11.56
CA MET A 381 -9.76 -2.19 11.70
C MET A 381 -9.04 -0.88 11.38
N MET A 382 -9.37 -0.24 10.26
CA MET A 382 -8.70 1.00 9.84
C MET A 382 -8.89 2.14 10.84
N VAL A 383 -10.11 2.30 11.37
CA VAL A 383 -10.40 3.32 12.39
C VAL A 383 -9.70 3.00 13.69
N THR A 384 -9.81 1.77 14.20
CA THR A 384 -9.18 1.37 15.47
C THR A 384 -7.68 1.62 15.47
N GLU A 385 -6.99 1.20 14.42
CA GLU A 385 -5.54 1.35 14.32
C GLU A 385 -5.12 2.79 14.03
N GLY A 386 -5.91 3.53 13.24
CA GLY A 386 -5.68 4.96 13.03
C GLY A 386 -5.84 5.79 14.29
N GLU A 387 -6.86 5.49 15.10
CA GLU A 387 -7.05 6.15 16.40
C GLU A 387 -5.95 5.81 17.39
N ARG A 388 -5.50 4.54 17.44
CA ARG A 388 -4.40 4.16 18.33
C ARG A 388 -3.09 4.84 17.94
N ILE A 389 -2.76 4.90 16.65
CA ILE A 389 -1.58 5.63 16.16
C ILE A 389 -1.67 7.12 16.49
N TRP A 390 -2.85 7.72 16.34
CA TRP A 390 -3.07 9.11 16.73
C TRP A 390 -2.89 9.33 18.23
N GLN A 391 -3.39 8.44 19.08
CA GLN A 391 -3.17 8.51 20.53
C GLN A 391 -1.68 8.47 20.87
N ILE A 392 -0.91 7.55 20.29
CA ILE A 392 0.54 7.47 20.50
C ILE A 392 1.23 8.77 20.07
N ALA A 393 0.83 9.33 18.92
CA ALA A 393 1.36 10.60 18.43
C ALA A 393 1.15 11.73 19.44
N GLN A 394 -0.02 11.80 20.08
CA GLN A 394 -0.35 12.79 21.10
C GLN A 394 0.39 12.52 22.44
N GLU A 395 0.37 11.28 22.92
CA GLU A 395 1.01 10.86 24.18
C GLU A 395 2.51 11.13 24.20
N LEU A 396 3.18 10.89 23.07
CA LEU A 396 4.63 11.05 22.94
C LEU A 396 5.05 12.38 22.29
N ALA A 397 4.09 13.22 21.89
CA ALA A 397 4.32 14.46 21.16
C ALA A 397 5.23 14.28 19.92
N ILE A 398 4.88 13.29 19.08
CA ILE A 398 5.62 12.93 17.85
C ILE A 398 4.71 12.95 16.63
N SER A 399 5.30 13.02 15.44
CA SER A 399 4.53 12.94 14.19
C SER A 399 3.76 11.62 14.04
N PRO A 400 2.59 11.62 13.35
CA PRO A 400 1.81 10.40 13.10
C PRO A 400 2.62 9.32 12.36
N ARG A 401 3.55 9.72 11.47
CA ARG A 401 4.49 8.78 10.84
C ARG A 401 5.35 8.07 11.89
N THR A 402 5.99 8.81 12.79
CA THR A 402 6.84 8.20 13.83
C THR A 402 6.01 7.32 14.75
N ALA A 403 4.83 7.78 15.17
CA ALA A 403 3.91 7.01 16.01
C ALA A 403 3.48 5.67 15.38
N ALA A 404 3.26 5.64 14.06
CA ALA A 404 2.91 4.41 13.35
C ALA A 404 4.04 3.37 13.39
N TYR A 405 5.31 3.82 13.29
CA TYR A 405 6.46 2.94 13.48
C TYR A 405 6.64 2.49 14.94
N VAL A 406 6.44 3.38 15.91
CA VAL A 406 6.45 3.04 17.35
C VAL A 406 5.42 1.94 17.64
N HIS A 407 4.18 2.13 17.19
CA HIS A 407 3.10 1.16 17.35
C HIS A 407 3.42 -0.22 16.73
N ALA A 408 4.02 -0.21 15.54
CA ALA A 408 4.46 -1.44 14.88
C ALA A 408 5.61 -2.13 15.64
N LEU A 409 6.57 -1.35 16.14
CA LEU A 409 7.72 -1.84 16.90
C LEU A 409 7.31 -2.44 18.24
N ASP A 410 6.41 -1.79 18.99
CA ASP A 410 5.85 -2.32 20.23
C ASP A 410 5.30 -3.73 20.00
N ARG A 411 4.46 -3.89 18.96
CA ARG A 411 3.84 -5.16 18.60
C ARG A 411 4.83 -6.24 18.15
N LEU A 412 5.91 -5.85 17.47
CA LEU A 412 6.97 -6.78 17.06
C LEU A 412 7.82 -7.16 18.29
N GLY A 413 8.17 -6.18 19.11
CA GLY A 413 8.91 -6.32 20.36
C GLY A 413 8.20 -7.25 21.34
N ASP A 414 6.90 -7.03 21.60
CA ASP A 414 6.08 -7.89 22.45
C ASP A 414 6.08 -9.34 21.98
N ALA A 415 5.92 -9.55 20.67
CA ALA A 415 5.92 -10.89 20.09
C ALA A 415 7.29 -11.58 20.15
N LEU A 416 8.38 -10.81 20.12
CA LEU A 416 9.74 -11.32 20.29
C LEU A 416 10.07 -11.59 21.75
N ASN A 417 9.72 -10.68 22.66
CA ASN A 417 9.85 -10.85 24.10
C ASN A 417 9.10 -12.09 24.58
N ALA A 418 7.90 -12.36 24.06
CA ALA A 418 7.13 -13.56 24.36
C ALA A 418 7.79 -14.88 23.90
N LYS A 419 8.78 -14.83 22.99
CA LYS A 419 9.58 -16.00 22.58
C LYS A 419 10.84 -16.19 23.43
N GLY A 420 11.06 -15.33 24.41
CA GLY A 420 12.24 -15.30 25.26
C GLY A 420 13.36 -14.47 24.63
N THR A 421 13.89 -13.55 25.42
CA THR A 421 15.01 -12.66 25.06
C THR A 421 16.10 -12.75 26.12
N ARG A 422 17.27 -12.19 25.83
CA ARG A 422 18.37 -12.04 26.79
C ARG A 422 17.88 -11.60 28.18
N ASP A 423 17.01 -10.61 28.24
CA ASP A 423 16.50 -10.10 29.53
C ASP A 423 15.80 -11.21 30.31
N TYR A 424 14.90 -11.97 29.68
CA TYR A 424 14.23 -13.12 30.31
C TYR A 424 15.20 -14.18 30.83
N TYR A 425 16.26 -14.50 30.07
CA TYR A 425 17.21 -15.57 30.45
C TYR A 425 18.28 -15.11 31.45
N VAL A 426 18.59 -13.82 31.51
CA VAL A 426 19.63 -13.24 32.39
C VAL A 426 19.03 -12.66 33.67
N SER A 427 17.78 -12.19 33.64
CA SER A 427 17.04 -11.84 34.85
C SER A 427 16.69 -13.13 35.60
N GLY A 428 17.59 -13.57 36.48
CA GLY A 428 17.38 -14.76 37.31
C GLY A 428 16.29 -14.57 38.37
N ILE A 429 15.03 -14.54 37.93
CA ILE A 429 13.83 -14.68 38.77
C ILE A 429 13.12 -15.97 38.38
#